data_AF-A0A9D4V156-F1
#
_entry.id   AF-A0A9D4V156-F1
#
_cell.length_a   1.000
_cell.length_b   1.000
_cell.length_c   1.000
_cell.angle_alpha   90.00
_cell.angle_beta   90.00
_cell.angle_gamma   90.00
#
_symmetry.space_group_name_H-M   'P 1'
#
loop_
_entity.id
_entity.type
_entity.pdbx_description
1 polymer ?
#
loop_
_entity_poly.entity_id
_entity_poly.type
_entity_poly.pdbx_seq_one_letter_code
_entity_poly.pdbx_strand_id
1 'polypeptide(L)'
;MTTRLKNNRKKRGHISACHGRIGKHKKHPGGRGNAGGMHHHRILFDKYHPRYFGKVGMCHFHKTMSKFHCPIVNVDHLFSLLSDSTKFDLERKGPLLDVTPFGYFKVLGKGNAPPTPLVI
;
A
#
# COMPACT_ATOMS: atom_id res chain seq x y z
N MET A 1 -14.38 27.89 -12.92
CA MET A 1 -14.73 26.98 -14.04
C MET A 1 -13.50 26.19 -14.53
N THR A 2 -13.39 24.91 -14.18
CA THR A 2 -12.27 24.01 -14.55
C THR A 2 -12.27 23.60 -16.05
N THR A 3 -13.40 23.73 -16.73
CA THR A 3 -13.58 23.36 -18.14
C THR A 3 -12.74 24.18 -19.12
N ARG A 4 -12.34 25.40 -18.74
CA ARG A 4 -11.46 26.28 -19.53
C ARG A 4 -10.06 25.68 -19.73
N LEU A 5 -9.56 24.91 -18.76
CA LEU A 5 -8.22 24.33 -18.77
C LEU A 5 -8.15 22.98 -19.51
N LYS A 6 -9.30 22.41 -19.92
CA LYS A 6 -9.32 21.11 -20.61
C LYS A 6 -8.76 21.23 -22.02
N ASN A 7 -7.91 20.26 -22.40
CA ASN A 7 -7.30 20.19 -23.74
C ASN A 7 -8.33 20.23 -24.88
N ASN A 8 -9.56 19.73 -24.65
CA ASN A 8 -10.64 19.78 -25.64
C ASN A 8 -11.02 21.19 -26.10
N ARG A 9 -10.80 22.23 -25.28
CA ARG A 9 -11.06 23.62 -25.68
C ARG A 9 -10.09 24.08 -26.77
N LYS A 10 -8.80 23.73 -26.63
CA LYS A 10 -7.75 24.05 -27.62
C LYS A 10 -7.90 23.23 -28.91
N LYS A 11 -8.62 22.09 -28.86
CA LYS A 11 -8.80 21.18 -30.00
C LYS A 11 -9.97 21.53 -30.93
N ARG A 12 -10.78 22.56 -30.63
CA ARG A 12 -11.89 23.01 -31.50
C ARG A 12 -11.34 23.60 -32.79
N GLY A 13 -11.92 23.24 -33.94
CA GLY A 13 -11.41 23.62 -35.26
C GLY A 13 -10.43 22.61 -35.88
N HIS A 14 -9.91 21.66 -35.10
CA HIS A 14 -9.09 20.57 -35.64
C HIS A 14 -9.98 19.38 -36.07
N ILE A 15 -9.75 18.87 -37.28
CA ILE A 15 -10.59 17.87 -37.95
C ILE A 15 -10.85 16.59 -37.12
N SER A 16 -9.87 16.10 -36.35
CA SER A 16 -9.99 14.83 -35.61
C SER A 16 -9.66 14.91 -34.12
N ALA A 17 -9.64 16.12 -33.54
CA ALA A 17 -9.29 16.36 -32.13
C ALA A 17 -8.00 15.64 -31.65
N CYS A 18 -7.04 15.48 -32.57
CA CYS A 18 -5.77 14.77 -32.39
C CYS A 18 -5.88 13.24 -32.20
N HIS A 19 -6.93 12.59 -32.70
CA HIS A 19 -7.03 11.12 -32.73
C HIS A 19 -6.56 10.50 -34.06
N GLY A 20 -5.79 11.25 -34.86
CA GLY A 20 -5.31 10.84 -36.18
C GLY A 20 -6.40 10.89 -37.26
N ARG A 21 -6.01 10.86 -38.54
CA ARG A 21 -6.95 10.82 -39.67
C ARG A 21 -7.37 9.40 -40.06
N ILE A 22 -6.43 8.45 -39.97
CA ILE A 22 -6.60 7.06 -40.42
C ILE A 22 -7.20 6.18 -39.31
N GLY A 23 -6.52 6.05 -38.16
CA GLY A 23 -6.95 5.17 -37.07
C GLY A 23 -8.26 5.61 -36.39
N LYS A 24 -8.41 6.93 -36.17
CA LYS A 24 -9.54 7.60 -35.49
C LYS A 24 -9.83 7.06 -34.08
N HIS A 25 -10.65 7.80 -33.33
CA HIS A 25 -11.17 7.30 -32.05
C HIS A 25 -12.32 6.32 -32.29
N LYS A 26 -12.08 5.03 -32.05
CA LYS A 26 -13.08 3.96 -32.11
C LYS A 26 -13.56 3.56 -30.72
N LYS A 27 -14.64 2.78 -30.64
CA LYS A 27 -15.26 2.42 -29.35
C LYS A 27 -14.33 1.57 -28.47
N HIS A 28 -13.86 0.40 -28.95
CA HIS A 28 -13.03 -0.52 -28.16
C HIS A 28 -12.04 -1.32 -29.04
N PRO A 29 -10.96 -0.69 -29.55
CA PRO A 29 -9.88 -1.45 -30.19
C PRO A 29 -9.19 -2.35 -29.14
N GLY A 30 -9.08 -3.65 -29.40
CA GLY A 30 -8.41 -4.61 -28.51
C GLY A 30 -9.30 -5.24 -27.41
N GLY A 31 -10.58 -4.85 -27.34
CA GLY A 31 -11.54 -5.37 -26.36
C GLY A 31 -11.82 -4.40 -25.20
N ARG A 32 -12.56 -4.86 -24.19
CA ARG A 32 -12.92 -4.09 -22.99
C ARG A 32 -12.19 -4.65 -21.77
N GLY A 33 -11.72 -3.76 -20.89
CA GLY A 33 -11.02 -4.16 -19.66
C GLY A 33 -9.78 -5.01 -19.96
N ASN A 34 -9.61 -6.11 -19.22
CA ASN A 34 -8.45 -7.00 -19.30
C ASN A 34 -8.58 -8.09 -20.39
N ALA A 35 -9.39 -7.84 -21.42
CA ALA A 35 -9.58 -8.78 -22.52
C ALA A 35 -8.26 -9.07 -23.26
N GLY A 36 -8.09 -10.32 -23.69
CA GLY A 36 -6.94 -10.73 -24.50
C GLY A 36 -5.62 -10.82 -23.75
N GLY A 37 -5.61 -10.82 -22.42
CA GLY A 37 -4.38 -10.79 -21.63
C GLY A 37 -3.43 -11.97 -21.84
N MET A 38 -3.92 -13.13 -22.29
CA MET A 38 -3.08 -14.28 -22.70
C MET A 38 -2.87 -14.38 -24.22
N HIS A 39 -3.53 -13.53 -25.00
CA HIS A 39 -3.52 -13.56 -26.46
C HIS A 39 -2.85 -12.30 -27.00
N HIS A 40 -3.60 -11.39 -27.63
CA HIS A 40 -3.07 -10.18 -28.28
C HIS A 40 -2.56 -9.11 -27.31
N HIS A 41 -2.88 -9.18 -26.01
CA HIS A 41 -2.29 -8.33 -24.97
C HIS A 41 -1.26 -9.06 -24.10
N ARG A 42 -0.79 -10.24 -24.50
CA ARG A 42 0.17 -11.05 -23.72
C ARG A 42 1.43 -10.28 -23.32
N ILE A 43 2.01 -9.52 -24.24
CA ILE A 43 3.23 -8.73 -23.98
C ILE A 43 3.02 -7.74 -22.82
N LEU A 44 1.83 -7.13 -22.71
CA LEU A 44 1.51 -6.20 -21.63
C LEU A 44 1.53 -6.90 -20.27
N PHE A 45 0.92 -8.08 -20.19
CA PHE A 45 0.82 -8.85 -18.95
C PHE A 45 2.15 -9.47 -18.55
N ASP A 46 2.85 -10.10 -19.48
CA ASP A 46 4.13 -10.75 -19.18
C ASP A 46 5.20 -9.74 -18.78
N LYS A 47 5.19 -8.53 -19.37
CA LYS A 47 6.19 -7.49 -19.10
C LYS A 47 5.96 -6.74 -17.79
N TYR A 48 4.72 -6.35 -17.52
CA TYR A 48 4.40 -5.45 -16.40
C TYR A 48 3.70 -6.13 -15.23
N HIS A 49 3.05 -7.28 -15.47
CA HIS A 49 2.27 -8.00 -14.47
C HIS A 49 2.63 -9.50 -14.48
N PRO A 50 3.90 -9.86 -14.24
CA PRO A 50 4.30 -11.25 -14.20
C PRO A 50 3.50 -12.00 -13.13
N ARG A 51 3.11 -13.24 -13.43
CA ARG A 51 2.29 -14.11 -12.55
C ARG A 51 0.84 -13.65 -12.33
N TYR A 52 0.34 -12.70 -13.12
CA TYR A 52 -1.08 -12.33 -13.09
C TYR A 52 -2.01 -13.51 -13.35
N PHE A 53 -1.62 -14.38 -14.28
CA PHE A 53 -2.32 -15.65 -14.54
C PHE A 53 -1.70 -16.78 -13.74
N GLY A 54 -2.54 -17.56 -13.06
CA GLY A 54 -2.13 -18.74 -12.29
C GLY A 54 -2.89 -18.88 -10.98
N LYS A 55 -2.66 -19.99 -10.27
CA LYS A 55 -3.14 -20.22 -8.90
C LYS A 55 -1.95 -20.53 -8.01
N VAL A 56 -1.96 -20.02 -6.77
CA VAL A 56 -0.91 -20.24 -5.77
C VAL A 56 -1.55 -20.43 -4.40
N GLY A 57 -1.00 -21.34 -3.58
CA GLY A 57 -1.40 -21.53 -2.19
C GLY A 57 -2.69 -22.33 -1.98
N MET A 58 -3.19 -22.31 -0.75
CA MET A 58 -4.41 -23.01 -0.31
C MET A 58 -5.57 -22.03 -0.10
N CYS A 59 -6.80 -22.44 -0.44
CA CYS A 59 -7.99 -21.62 -0.23
C CYS A 59 -8.42 -21.65 1.24
N HIS A 60 -8.60 -20.48 1.85
CA HIS A 60 -9.11 -20.33 3.22
C HIS A 60 -10.50 -19.68 3.20
N PHE A 61 -11.52 -20.48 3.51
CA PHE A 61 -12.92 -20.03 3.51
C PHE A 61 -13.27 -19.27 4.79
N HIS A 62 -14.16 -18.28 4.68
CA HIS A 62 -14.61 -17.43 5.79
C HIS A 62 -13.46 -16.84 6.62
N LYS A 63 -12.52 -16.17 5.95
CA LYS A 63 -11.39 -15.51 6.62
C LYS A 63 -11.87 -14.31 7.44
N THR A 64 -11.87 -14.42 8.76
CA THR A 64 -12.12 -13.30 9.69
C THR A 64 -10.82 -12.61 10.05
N MET A 65 -10.63 -11.35 9.65
CA MET A 65 -9.35 -10.63 9.87
C MET A 65 -9.05 -10.38 11.35
N SER A 66 -10.05 -10.25 12.22
CA SER A 66 -9.84 -10.01 13.66
C SER A 66 -9.05 -11.12 14.36
N LYS A 67 -9.20 -12.38 13.93
CA LYS A 67 -8.42 -13.51 14.49
C LYS A 67 -6.93 -13.45 14.14
N PHE A 68 -6.59 -12.77 13.04
CA PHE A 68 -5.22 -12.61 12.56
C PHE A 68 -4.64 -11.24 12.90
N HIS A 69 -5.32 -10.47 13.76
CA HIS A 69 -4.85 -9.16 14.17
C HIS A 69 -3.62 -9.31 15.08
N CYS A 70 -2.44 -8.96 14.54
CA CYS A 70 -1.17 -8.95 15.26
C CYS A 70 -0.36 -7.72 14.85
N PRO A 71 -0.74 -6.53 15.32
CA PRO A 71 0.03 -5.31 15.14
C PRO A 71 1.40 -5.41 15.82
N ILE A 72 2.40 -4.89 15.13
CA ILE A 72 3.81 -5.07 15.46
C ILE A 72 4.44 -3.72 15.78
N VAL A 73 5.23 -3.67 16.86
CA VAL A 73 6.10 -2.53 17.19
C VAL A 73 7.56 -2.96 17.17
N ASN A 74 8.44 -2.07 16.76
CA ASN A 74 9.88 -2.29 16.78
C ASN A 74 10.52 -1.61 18.00
N VAL A 75 11.68 -2.10 18.43
CA VAL A 75 12.40 -1.60 19.62
C VAL A 75 12.78 -0.12 19.52
N ASP A 76 13.12 0.37 18.32
CA ASP A 76 13.42 1.79 18.04
C ASP A 76 12.27 2.75 18.42
N HIS A 77 11.03 2.30 18.30
CA HIS A 77 9.84 3.12 18.57
C HIS A 77 9.32 3.02 20.01
N LEU A 78 9.84 2.09 20.82
CA LEU A 78 9.36 1.89 22.20
C LEU A 78 9.57 3.13 23.07
N PHE A 79 10.71 3.81 22.92
CA PHE A 79 11.00 5.03 23.69
C PHE A 79 10.02 6.18 23.38
N SER A 80 9.41 6.20 22.19
CA SER A 80 8.42 7.20 21.81
C SER A 80 7.04 6.94 22.42
N LEU A 81 6.75 5.71 22.85
CA LEU A 81 5.48 5.37 23.50
C LEU A 81 5.44 5.80 24.97
N LEU A 82 6.61 6.01 25.59
CA LEU A 82 6.70 6.53 26.94
C LEU A 82 6.31 8.01 26.98
N SER A 83 5.49 8.36 27.96
CA SER A 83 5.18 9.76 28.30
C SER A 83 6.44 10.44 28.85
N ASP A 84 6.56 11.76 28.64
CA ASP A 84 7.77 12.47 29.06
C ASP A 84 8.01 12.42 30.58
N SER A 85 6.95 12.34 31.39
CA SER A 85 7.06 12.13 32.84
C SER A 85 7.72 10.80 33.21
N THR A 86 7.35 9.71 32.55
CA THR A 86 7.90 8.37 32.82
C THR A 86 9.34 8.22 32.33
N LYS A 87 9.78 9.08 31.39
CA LYS A 87 11.18 9.13 30.97
C LYS A 87 12.11 9.69 32.06
N PHE A 88 11.62 10.55 32.95
CA PHE A 88 12.45 11.10 34.04
C PHE A 88 12.67 10.12 35.19
N ASP A 89 11.72 9.19 35.43
CA ASP A 89 11.84 8.17 36.48
C ASP A 89 12.76 6.98 36.08
N LEU A 90 13.20 6.93 34.82
CA LEU A 90 14.04 5.86 34.24
C LEU A 90 15.37 5.64 34.99
N GLU A 91 15.90 6.66 35.64
CA GLU A 91 17.24 6.61 36.26
C GLU A 91 17.29 5.78 37.55
N ARG A 92 16.14 5.46 38.17
CA ARG A 92 16.09 4.78 39.48
C ARG A 92 15.60 3.33 39.42
N LYS A 93 14.61 3.04 38.56
CA LYS A 93 14.01 1.70 38.38
C LYS A 93 13.53 1.61 36.93
N GLY A 94 14.01 0.62 36.16
CA GLY A 94 13.58 0.43 34.77
C GLY A 94 12.05 0.32 34.68
N PRO A 95 11.35 1.19 33.94
CA PRO A 95 9.90 1.21 33.90
C PRO A 95 9.37 0.04 33.09
N LEU A 96 8.16 -0.37 33.47
CA LEU A 96 7.37 -1.35 32.74
C LEU A 96 6.59 -0.63 31.64
N LEU A 97 6.84 -0.99 30.38
CA LEU A 97 6.10 -0.52 29.21
C LEU A 97 5.18 -1.63 28.71
N ASP A 98 3.92 -1.60 29.14
CA ASP A 98 2.91 -2.47 28.54
C ASP A 98 2.52 -1.94 27.16
N VAL A 99 2.79 -2.72 26.12
CA VAL A 99 2.48 -2.39 24.73
C VAL A 99 1.03 -2.71 24.34
N THR A 100 0.31 -3.46 25.18
CA THR A 100 -1.07 -3.93 24.94
C THR A 100 -2.10 -2.79 24.87
N PRO A 101 -2.10 -1.78 25.77
CA PRO A 101 -3.02 -0.65 25.71
C PRO A 101 -2.80 0.22 24.48
N PHE A 102 -1.56 0.26 23.97
CA PHE A 102 -1.22 0.92 22.71
C PHE A 102 -1.62 0.11 21.47
N GLY A 103 -2.16 -1.09 21.69
CA GLY A 103 -2.68 -1.95 20.64
C GLY A 103 -1.61 -2.69 19.86
N TYR A 104 -0.44 -3.00 20.46
CA TYR A 104 0.58 -3.84 19.83
C TYR A 104 0.65 -5.21 20.53
N PHE A 105 0.81 -6.28 19.75
CA PHE A 105 0.84 -7.65 20.28
C PHE A 105 2.19 -8.36 20.08
N LYS A 106 3.05 -7.81 19.22
CA LYS A 106 4.37 -8.39 18.93
C LYS A 106 5.44 -7.32 18.87
N VAL A 107 6.55 -7.54 19.55
CA VAL A 107 7.73 -6.67 19.51
C VAL A 107 8.81 -7.31 18.64
N LEU A 108 9.41 -6.55 17.72
CA LEU A 108 10.53 -6.97 16.88
C LEU A 108 11.79 -6.13 17.13
N GLY A 109 12.96 -6.77 17.04
CA GLY A 109 14.26 -6.14 17.32
C GLY A 109 14.87 -5.39 16.14
N LYS A 110 14.16 -4.43 15.54
CA LYS A 110 14.73 -3.51 14.56
C LYS A 110 15.24 -2.24 15.26
N GLY A 111 16.45 -1.81 14.91
CA GLY A 111 17.06 -0.58 15.43
C GLY A 111 17.85 -0.80 16.73
N ASN A 112 18.21 0.29 17.39
CA ASN A 112 18.95 0.25 18.65
C ASN A 112 17.99 0.18 19.83
N ALA A 113 18.37 -0.60 20.83
CA ALA A 113 17.69 -0.59 22.12
C ALA A 113 17.73 0.80 22.74
N PRO A 114 16.69 1.19 23.51
CA PRO A 114 16.75 2.42 24.28
C PRO A 114 18.00 2.39 25.19
N PRO A 115 18.64 3.56 25.41
CA PRO A 115 19.88 3.64 26.20
C PRO A 115 19.67 3.28 27.68
N THR A 116 18.42 3.22 28.13
CA THR A 116 18.00 2.92 29.49
C THR A 116 17.35 1.54 29.59
N PRO A 117 17.49 0.85 30.74
CA PRO A 117 16.85 -0.44 30.95
C PRO A 117 15.34 -0.29 30.96
N LEU A 118 14.67 -1.03 30.08
CA LEU A 118 13.21 -1.03 29.91
C LEU A 118 12.69 -2.47 30.03
N VAL A 119 11.62 -2.66 30.80
CA VAL A 119 10.87 -3.92 30.82
C VAL A 119 9.66 -3.75 29.92
N ILE A 120 9.44 -4.68 28.99
CA ILE A 120 8.39 -4.63 27.96
C ILE A 120 7.49 -5.85 28.13
#